data_AF-A0A947FAU4-F1
#
_entry.id   AF-A0A947FAU4-F1
#
_cell.length_a   1.000
_cell.length_b   1.000
_cell.length_c   1.000
_cell.angle_alpha   90.00
_cell.angle_beta   90.00
_cell.angle_gamma   90.00
#
_symmetry.space_group_name_H-M   'P 1'
#
loop_
_entity.id
_entity.type
_entity.pdbx_description
1 polymer ?
#
loop_
_entity_poly.entity_id
_entity_poly.type
_entity_poly.pdbx_seq_one_letter_code
_entity_poly.pdbx_strand_id
1 'polypeptide(L)'
;RALERAGLSDKGYSLHHLRHTFATDMLNAGMRLEVLQQILGHQEIEMTLRYAKMTDLTRENEYFKAMDRIEQGESHAPRRVHTELQKVFEEKKLHRSKRK
;
A
#
# COMPACT_ATOMS: atom_id res chain seq x y z
N ARG A 1 19.46 -15.86 -5.55
CA ARG A 1 18.25 -15.44 -4.80
C ARG A 1 18.15 -13.91 -4.76
N ALA A 2 16.97 -13.30 -4.56
CA ALA A 2 16.83 -11.84 -4.61
C ALA A 2 17.68 -11.09 -3.55
N LEU A 3 17.79 -11.66 -2.34
CA LEU A 3 18.62 -11.11 -1.25
C LEU A 3 20.13 -11.24 -1.53
N GLU A 4 20.56 -12.34 -2.16
CA GLU A 4 21.95 -12.53 -2.60
C GLU A 4 22.34 -11.54 -3.70
N ARG A 5 21.44 -11.29 -4.65
CA ARG A 5 21.67 -10.29 -5.71
C ARG A 5 21.77 -8.86 -5.16
N ALA A 6 21.12 -8.60 -4.02
CA ALA A 6 21.16 -7.31 -3.34
C ALA A 6 22.32 -7.18 -2.34
N GLY A 7 23.13 -8.23 -2.13
CA GLY A 7 24.20 -8.23 -1.13
C GLY A 7 23.71 -8.12 0.32
N LEU A 8 22.48 -8.56 0.60
CA LEU A 8 21.83 -8.44 1.92
C LEU A 8 21.74 -9.78 2.68
N SER A 9 22.26 -10.85 2.11
CA SER A 9 22.21 -12.23 2.64
C SER A 9 22.76 -12.35 4.06
N ASP A 10 23.87 -11.67 4.34
CA ASP A 10 24.66 -11.86 5.56
C ASP A 10 24.20 -10.95 6.70
N LYS A 11 23.24 -10.05 6.42
CA LYS A 11 22.72 -9.06 7.37
C LYS A 11 21.47 -9.51 8.13
N GLY A 12 21.04 -10.77 7.94
CA GLY A 12 19.85 -11.32 8.60
C GLY A 12 18.52 -10.73 8.12
N TYR A 13 18.51 -9.98 7.01
CA TYR A 13 17.27 -9.44 6.46
C TYR A 13 16.43 -10.54 5.80
N SER A 14 15.15 -10.57 6.17
CA SER A 14 14.16 -11.41 5.51
C SER A 14 13.29 -10.58 4.56
N LEU A 15 12.65 -11.25 3.59
CA LEU A 15 11.68 -10.61 2.70
C LEU A 15 10.53 -9.92 3.46
N HIS A 16 10.23 -10.37 4.68
CA HIS A 16 9.23 -9.74 5.53
C HIS A 16 9.67 -8.35 5.99
N HIS A 17 10.95 -8.15 6.31
CA HIS A 17 11.50 -6.83 6.67
C HIS A 17 11.43 -5.86 5.49
N LEU A 18 11.81 -6.31 4.30
CA LEU A 18 11.71 -5.48 3.08
C LEU A 18 10.25 -5.11 2.79
N ARG A 19 9.31 -6.04 2.97
CA ARG A 19 7.87 -5.77 2.83
C ARG A 19 7.42 -4.72 3.85
N HIS A 20 7.92 -4.79 5.08
CA HIS A 20 7.65 -3.81 6.12
C HIS A 20 8.11 -2.41 5.72
N THR A 21 9.38 -2.26 5.35
CA THR A 21 9.94 -0.97 4.92
C THR A 21 9.16 -0.40 3.73
N PHE A 22 8.96 -1.21 2.69
CA PHE A 22 8.21 -0.78 1.50
C PHE A 22 6.78 -0.32 1.84
N ALA A 23 6.05 -1.07 2.66
CA ALA A 23 4.68 -0.74 3.00
C ALA A 23 4.59 0.53 3.84
N THR A 24 5.46 0.69 4.84
CA THR A 24 5.50 1.88 5.69
C THR A 24 5.90 3.13 4.88
N ASP A 25 6.90 3.02 4.00
CA ASP A 25 7.33 4.14 3.16
C ASP A 25 6.22 4.60 2.21
N MET A 26 5.50 3.66 1.58
CA MET A 26 4.39 3.99 0.68
C MET A 26 3.23 4.67 1.42
N LEU A 27 2.89 4.22 2.63
CA LEU A 27 1.88 4.89 3.44
C LEU A 27 2.32 6.30 3.86
N ASN A 28 3.59 6.47 4.23
CA ASN A 28 4.15 7.79 4.56
C ASN A 28 4.19 8.73 3.35
N ALA A 29 4.33 8.20 2.15
CA ALA A 29 4.22 8.97 0.90
C ALA A 29 2.76 9.35 0.55
N GLY A 30 1.78 9.00 1.37
CA GLY A 30 0.36 9.31 1.15
C GLY A 30 -0.35 8.28 0.26
N MET A 31 0.22 7.10 0.04
CA MET A 31 -0.49 6.03 -0.67
C MET A 31 -1.69 5.57 0.14
N ARG A 32 -2.82 5.42 -0.55
CA ARG A 32 -4.03 4.87 0.04
C ARG A 32 -3.85 3.41 0.48
N LEU A 33 -4.36 3.09 1.66
CA LEU A 33 -4.22 1.77 2.27
C LEU A 33 -4.81 0.66 1.41
N GLU A 34 -5.93 0.92 0.73
CA GLU A 34 -6.61 -0.06 -0.13
C GLU A 34 -5.79 -0.39 -1.39
N VAL A 35 -5.07 0.61 -1.91
CA VAL A 35 -4.17 0.44 -3.05
C VAL A 35 -2.95 -0.37 -2.61
N LEU A 36 -2.38 -0.03 -1.45
CA LEU A 36 -1.26 -0.77 -0.88
C LEU A 36 -1.63 -2.24 -0.58
N GLN A 37 -2.84 -2.48 -0.07
CA GLN A 37 -3.36 -3.84 0.15
C GLN A 37 -3.35 -4.65 -1.14
N GLN A 38 -3.80 -4.06 -2.24
CA GLN A 38 -3.83 -4.71 -3.56
C GLN A 38 -2.42 -4.97 -4.10
N ILE A 39 -1.50 -4.02 -3.95
CA ILE A 39 -0.09 -4.17 -4.36
C ILE A 39 0.58 -5.31 -3.58
N LEU A 40 0.35 -5.38 -2.27
CA LEU A 40 0.91 -6.42 -1.41
C LEU A 40 0.19 -7.78 -1.56
N GLY A 41 -0.96 -7.81 -2.23
CA GLY A 41 -1.76 -9.02 -2.43
C GLY A 41 -2.40 -9.55 -1.15
N HIS A 42 -2.62 -8.69 -0.15
CA HIS A 42 -3.24 -9.08 1.10
C HIS A 42 -4.74 -9.31 0.91
N GLN A 43 -5.23 -10.42 1.46
CA GLN A 43 -6.65 -10.79 1.36
C GLN A 43 -7.49 -9.93 2.31
N GLU A 44 -6.99 -9.70 3.52
CA GLU A 44 -7.64 -8.88 4.53
C GLU A 44 -6.92 -7.54 4.69
N ILE A 45 -7.70 -6.48 4.90
CA ILE A 45 -7.16 -5.13 5.14
C ILE A 45 -6.32 -5.09 6.43
N GLU A 46 -6.65 -5.91 7.41
CA GLU A 46 -5.94 -6.05 8.70
C GLU A 46 -4.45 -6.40 8.54
N MET A 47 -4.12 -7.21 7.53
CA MET A 47 -2.72 -7.53 7.22
C MET A 47 -1.93 -6.29 6.83
N THR A 48 -2.59 -5.35 6.14
CA THR A 48 -1.98 -4.09 5.68
C THR A 48 -1.99 -3.03 6.79
N LEU A 49 -3.01 -3.05 7.65
CA LEU A 49 -3.11 -2.16 8.82
C LEU A 49 -1.90 -2.29 9.77
N ARG A 50 -1.25 -3.46 9.80
CA ARG A 50 0.01 -3.64 10.55
C ARG A 50 1.12 -2.65 10.16
N TYR A 51 1.14 -2.19 8.91
CA TYR A 51 2.11 -1.19 8.41
C TYR A 51 1.63 0.24 8.60
N ALA A 52 0.34 0.44 8.86
CA ALA A 52 -0.32 1.74 9.02
C ALA A 52 -0.18 2.35 10.41
N LYS A 53 0.68 1.78 11.29
CA LYS A 53 1.17 2.47 12.49
C LYS A 53 2.03 3.66 12.06
N MET A 54 1.36 4.72 11.61
CA MET A 54 1.96 5.96 11.17
C MET A 54 2.74 6.60 12.32
N THR A 55 3.82 7.29 11.96
CA THR A 55 4.42 8.35 12.75
C THR A 55 3.43 9.52 12.89
N ASP A 56 3.28 10.08 14.08
CA ASP A 56 2.30 11.15 14.38
C ASP A 56 2.32 12.32 13.39
N LEU A 57 3.51 12.65 12.87
CA LEU A 57 3.73 13.72 11.88
C LEU A 57 2.96 13.52 10.56
N THR A 58 2.86 12.28 10.07
CA THR A 58 2.15 11.98 8.81
C THR A 58 0.64 12.18 8.99
N ARG A 59 0.13 11.78 10.16
CA ARG A 59 -1.30 11.91 10.51
C ARG A 59 -1.72 13.37 10.60
N GLU A 60 -0.89 14.21 11.20
CA GLU A 60 -1.13 15.65 11.32
C GLU A 60 -1.14 16.34 9.95
N ASN A 61 -0.15 16.05 9.10
CA ASN A 61 -0.07 16.62 7.75
C ASN A 61 -1.25 16.23 6.86
N GLU A 62 -1.68 14.97 6.89
CA GLU A 62 -2.84 14.52 6.12
C GLU A 62 -4.15 15.10 6.64
N TYR A 63 -4.28 15.29 7.96
CA TYR A 63 -5.43 16.00 8.54
C TYR A 63 -5.53 17.43 8.03
N PHE A 64 -4.44 18.22 8.10
CA PHE A 64 -4.46 19.60 7.63
C PHE A 64 -4.71 19.70 6.12
N LYS A 65 -4.11 18.82 5.31
CA LYS A 65 -4.41 18.75 3.86
C LYS A 65 -5.88 18.43 3.58
N ALA A 66 -6.48 17.54 4.35
CA ALA A 66 -7.89 17.18 4.18
C ALA A 66 -8.80 18.34 4.57
N MET A 67 -8.49 19.05 5.66
CA MET A 67 -9.24 20.22 6.11
C MET A 67 -9.14 21.37 5.11
N ASP A 68 -7.94 21.66 4.60
CA ASP A 68 -7.75 22.70 3.57
C ASP A 68 -8.61 22.43 2.33
N ARG A 69 -8.66 21.18 1.84
CA ARG A 69 -9.54 20.80 0.72
C ARG A 69 -11.02 21.00 1.00
N ILE A 70 -11.46 20.75 2.24
CA ILE A 70 -12.85 20.97 2.66
C ILE A 70 -13.17 22.46 2.72
N GLU A 71 -12.26 23.27 3.28
CA GLU A 71 -12.40 24.73 3.38
C GLU A 71 -12.44 25.41 2.01
N GLN A 72 -11.64 24.93 1.05
CA GLN A 72 -11.64 25.42 -0.34
C GLN A 72 -12.89 24.98 -1.14
N GLY A 73 -13.78 24.16 -0.58
CA GLY A 73 -14.98 23.68 -1.25
C GLY A 73 -14.70 22.75 -2.45
N GLU A 74 -13.52 22.14 -2.52
CA GLU A 74 -13.18 21.22 -3.60
C GLU A 74 -14.11 19.99 -3.55
N SER A 75 -14.92 19.81 -4.59
CA SER A 75 -15.76 18.63 -4.75
C SER A 75 -14.86 17.40 -4.88
N HIS A 76 -15.03 16.41 -4.00
CA HIS A 76 -14.26 15.17 -4.03
C HIS A 76 -14.51 14.46 -5.37
N ALA A 77 -13.61 14.64 -6.35
CA ALA A 77 -13.75 14.04 -7.66
C ALA A 77 -13.93 12.53 -7.50
N PRO A 78 -14.89 11.89 -8.20
CA PRO A 78 -15.15 10.47 -8.05
C PRO A 78 -13.85 9.72 -8.33
N ARG A 79 -13.45 8.89 -7.35
CA ARG A 79 -12.21 8.12 -7.37
C ARG A 79 -12.01 7.48 -8.74
N ARG A 80 -11.06 8.00 -9.53
CA ARG A 80 -10.68 7.37 -10.80
C ARG A 80 -10.02 6.06 -10.47
N VAL A 81 -10.76 4.96 -10.62
CA VAL A 81 -10.14 3.65 -10.55
C VAL A 81 -9.34 3.47 -11.83
N HIS A 82 -8.03 3.27 -11.71
CA HIS A 82 -7.18 3.05 -12.86
C HIS A 82 -7.57 1.69 -13.47
N THR A 83 -8.36 1.73 -14.56
CA THR A 83 -9.03 0.56 -15.13
C THR A 83 -8.04 -0.53 -15.53
N GLU A 84 -6.83 -0.16 -15.96
CA GLU A 84 -5.79 -1.13 -16.31
C GLU A 84 -5.26 -1.90 -15.10
N LEU A 85 -5.12 -1.23 -13.95
CA LEU A 85 -4.68 -1.90 -12.72
C LEU A 85 -5.76 -2.86 -12.24
N GLN A 86 -7.03 -2.48 -12.32
CA GLN A 86 -8.15 -3.37 -12.00
C GLN A 86 -8.14 -4.65 -12.83
N LYS A 87 -7.93 -4.56 -14.15
CA LYS A 87 -7.86 -5.74 -15.03
C LYS A 87 -6.75 -6.71 -14.60
N VAL A 88 -5.55 -6.19 -14.32
CA VAL A 88 -4.42 -7.00 -13.84
C VAL A 88 -4.73 -7.68 -12.51
N PHE A 89 -5.46 -7.01 -11.61
CA PHE A 89 -5.85 -7.59 -10.33
C PHE A 89 -6.99 -8.63 -10.45
N GLU A 90 -7.95 -8.43 -11.36
CA GLU A 90 -9.04 -9.36 -11.64
C GLU A 90 -8.54 -10.65 -12.31
N GLU A 91 -7.64 -10.55 -13.28
CA GLU A 91 -6.98 -11.70 -13.92
C GLU A 91 -6.24 -12.56 -12.89
N LYS A 92 -5.54 -11.93 -11.94
CA LYS A 92 -4.86 -12.63 -10.84
C LYS A 92 -5.82 -13.34 -9.88
N LYS A 93 -6.99 -12.75 -9.59
CA LYS A 93 -8.04 -13.41 -8.78
C LYS A 93 -8.58 -14.66 -9.49
N LEU A 94 -8.80 -14.59 -10.80
CA LEU A 94 -9.31 -15.71 -11.60
C LEU A 94 -8.34 -16.91 -11.61
N HIS A 95 -7.04 -16.65 -11.69
CA HIS A 95 -6.01 -17.70 -11.65
C HIS A 95 -5.87 -18.34 -10.26
N ARG A 96 -6.11 -17.58 -9.18
CA ARG A 96 -6.04 -18.08 -7.81
C ARG A 96 -7.21 -19.01 -7.46
N SER A 97 -8.38 -18.82 -8.08
CA SER A 97 -9.55 -19.70 -7.93
C SER A 97 -9.42 -21.05 -8.64
N LYS A 98 -8.51 -21.19 -9.62
CA LYS A 98 -8.28 -22.44 -10.38
C LYS A 98 -7.20 -23.35 -9.77
N ARG A 99 -6.65 -23.00 -8.61
CA ARG A 99 -5.77 -23.86 -7.81
C ARG A 99 -6.58 -24.43 -6.63
N LYS A 100 -7.48 -25.37 -6.93
CA LYS A 100 -8.03 -26.35 -5.98
C LYS A 100 -7.81 -27.73 -6.58
#